data_AF-A0AA92JQW5-F1
#
_entry.id   AF-A0AA92JQW5-F1
#
_cell.length_a   1.000
_cell.length_b   1.000
_cell.length_c   1.000
_cell.angle_alpha   90.00
_cell.angle_beta   90.00
_cell.angle_gamma   90.00
#
_symmetry.space_group_name_H-M   'P 1'
#
loop_
_entity.id
_entity.type
_entity.pdbx_description
1 polymer ?
#
loop_
_entity_poly.entity_id
_entity_poly.type
_entity_poly.pdbx_seq_one_letter_code
_entity_poly.pdbx_strand_id
1 'polypeptide(L)'
;MKPVKTGVTFAITVMLFYALCAIVWFALPKPFMQFMTALFHGIDFGSLQSGKATIAGTVCADAILGIWAFFAATFFAWLNARFSPAS
;
A
#
# COMPACT_ATOMS: atom_id res chain seq x y z
N MET A 1 -0.66 -21.52 -9.08
CA MET A 1 -0.03 -20.17 -9.07
C MET A 1 1.37 -20.27 -8.50
N LYS A 2 2.37 -19.52 -9.00
CA LYS A 2 3.73 -19.50 -8.41
C LYS A 2 3.74 -18.46 -7.28
N PRO A 3 3.83 -18.85 -5.99
CA PRO A 3 3.61 -17.93 -4.86
C PRO A 3 4.55 -16.72 -4.88
N VAL A 4 5.82 -16.95 -5.20
CA VAL A 4 6.83 -15.88 -5.30
C VAL A 4 6.48 -14.89 -6.42
N LYS A 5 6.01 -15.36 -7.58
CA LYS A 5 5.61 -14.47 -8.69
C LYS A 5 4.44 -13.59 -8.27
N THR A 6 3.43 -14.16 -7.58
CA THR A 6 2.30 -13.42 -7.04
C THR A 6 2.77 -12.37 -6.02
N GLY A 7 3.66 -12.75 -5.11
CA GLY A 7 4.27 -11.84 -4.14
C GLY A 7 4.95 -10.65 -4.78
N VAL A 8 5.86 -10.90 -5.74
CA VAL A 8 6.59 -9.83 -6.46
C VAL A 8 5.63 -8.91 -7.20
N THR A 9 4.69 -9.46 -7.96
CA THR A 9 3.73 -8.64 -8.72
C THR A 9 2.89 -7.77 -7.78
N PHE A 10 2.39 -8.33 -6.67
CA PHE A 10 1.57 -7.57 -5.73
C PHE A 10 2.39 -6.47 -5.02
N ALA A 11 3.61 -6.78 -4.58
CA ALA A 11 4.49 -5.80 -3.97
C ALA A 11 4.79 -4.62 -4.89
N ILE A 12 5.13 -4.88 -6.16
CA ILE A 12 5.37 -3.82 -7.15
C ILE A 12 4.12 -2.96 -7.36
N THR A 13 2.95 -3.59 -7.48
CA THR A 13 1.69 -2.85 -7.64
C THR A 13 1.41 -1.95 -6.43
N VAL A 14 1.62 -2.45 -5.21
CA VAL A 14 1.45 -1.66 -3.98
C VAL A 14 2.43 -0.48 -3.95
N MET A 15 3.71 -0.71 -4.27
CA MET A 15 4.71 0.36 -4.28
C MET A 15 4.40 1.44 -5.32
N LEU A 16 4.04 1.04 -6.54
CA LEU A 16 3.65 1.99 -7.59
C LEU A 16 2.42 2.81 -7.19
N PHE A 17 1.40 2.17 -6.62
CA PHE A 17 0.20 2.86 -6.17
C PHE A 17 0.50 3.82 -5.01
N TYR A 18 1.29 3.40 -4.04
CA TYR A 18 1.73 4.25 -2.94
C TYR A 18 2.53 5.45 -3.44
N ALA A 19 3.48 5.24 -4.35
CA ALA A 19 4.27 6.31 -4.96
C ALA A 19 3.39 7.35 -5.68
N LEU A 20 2.39 6.89 -6.45
CA LEU A 20 1.41 7.78 -7.10
C LEU A 20 0.63 8.59 -6.06
N CYS A 21 0.14 7.94 -5.00
CA CYS A 21 -0.56 8.62 -3.91
C CYS A 21 0.34 9.66 -3.22
N ALA A 22 1.61 9.33 -2.96
CA ALA A 22 2.57 10.24 -2.37
C ALA A 22 2.81 11.46 -3.26
N ILE A 23 2.98 11.27 -4.57
CA ILE A 23 3.15 12.37 -5.53
C ILE A 23 1.95 13.32 -5.48
N VAL A 24 0.72 12.78 -5.51
CA VAL A 24 -0.50 13.59 -5.44
C VAL A 24 -0.57 14.35 -4.11
N TRP A 25 -0.22 13.70 -2.99
CA TRP A 25 -0.20 14.35 -1.68
C TRP A 25 0.82 15.49 -1.60
N PHE A 26 2.04 15.31 -2.14
CA PHE A 26 3.06 16.37 -2.18
C PHE A 26 2.64 17.55 -3.08
N ALA A 27 1.94 17.29 -4.18
CA ALA A 27 1.48 18.33 -5.09
C ALA A 27 0.24 19.08 -4.57
N LEU A 28 -0.71 18.35 -3.99
CA LEU A 28 -2.04 18.84 -3.61
C LEU A 28 -2.46 18.29 -2.24
N PRO A 29 -1.82 18.72 -1.14
CA PRO A 29 -2.03 18.12 0.18
C PRO A 29 -3.46 18.34 0.69
N LYS A 30 -4.03 19.54 0.57
CA LYS A 30 -5.39 19.82 1.06
C LYS A 30 -6.47 19.04 0.30
N PRO A 31 -6.53 19.07 -1.05
CA PRO A 31 -7.51 18.27 -1.80
C PRO A 31 -7.35 16.77 -1.58
N PHE A 32 -6.11 16.27 -1.49
CA PHE A 32 -5.86 14.86 -1.22
C PHE A 32 -6.40 14.42 0.14
N MET A 33 -6.21 15.22 1.20
CA MET A 33 -6.72 14.89 2.53
C MET A 33 -8.26 14.87 2.57
N GLN A 34 -8.91 15.81 1.88
CA GLN A 34 -10.38 15.81 1.73
C GLN A 34 -10.87 14.56 0.99
N PHE A 35 -10.17 14.18 -0.09
CA PHE A 35 -10.44 12.94 -0.82
C PHE A 35 -10.30 11.72 0.09
N MET A 36 -9.22 11.62 0.88
CA MET A 36 -9.00 10.50 1.81
C MET A 36 -10.09 10.42 2.88
N THR A 37 -10.48 11.55 3.48
CA THR A 37 -11.58 11.60 4.46
C THR A 37 -12.91 11.17 3.84
N ALA A 38 -13.17 11.51 2.58
CA ALA A 38 -14.36 11.05 1.85
C ALA A 38 -14.27 9.57 1.44
N LEU A 39 -13.07 9.08 1.12
CA LEU A 39 -12.84 7.69 0.73
C LEU A 39 -13.04 6.74 1.92
N PHE A 40 -12.47 7.07 3.06
CA PHE A 40 -12.60 6.30 4.30
C PHE A 40 -13.58 7.01 5.23
N HIS A 41 -14.87 6.78 4.98
CA HIS A 41 -15.95 7.29 5.83
C HIS A 41 -15.70 6.90 7.30
N GLY A 42 -15.62 7.90 8.18
CA GLY A 42 -15.41 7.71 9.63
C GLY A 42 -14.00 8.02 10.14
N ILE A 43 -13.04 8.36 9.28
CA ILE A 43 -11.70 8.82 9.69
C ILE A 43 -11.46 10.25 9.19
N ASP A 44 -11.21 11.18 10.13
CA ASP A 44 -10.74 12.52 9.78
C ASP A 44 -9.21 12.57 9.72
N PHE A 45 -8.66 12.43 8.51
CA PHE A 45 -7.23 12.48 8.29
C PHE A 45 -6.61 13.85 8.59
N GLY A 46 -7.40 14.94 8.53
CA GLY A 46 -6.92 16.26 8.86
C GLY A 46 -6.45 16.33 10.32
N SER A 47 -7.20 15.73 11.23
CA SER A 47 -6.84 15.63 12.65
C SER A 47 -5.59 14.77 12.90
N LEU A 48 -5.31 13.79 12.04
CA LEU A 48 -4.18 12.86 12.14
C LEU A 48 -2.88 13.41 11.54
N GLN A 49 -2.94 14.56 10.88
CA GLN A 49 -1.76 15.17 10.26
C GLN A 49 -0.84 15.79 11.33
N SER A 50 -0.02 14.96 11.98
CA SER A 50 1.00 15.41 12.92
C SER A 50 2.36 15.59 12.22
N GLY A 51 2.71 16.84 11.92
CA GLY A 51 4.03 17.21 11.39
C GLY A 51 4.16 17.24 9.86
N LYS A 52 5.37 17.56 9.38
CA LYS A 52 5.70 17.62 7.95
C LYS A 52 6.16 16.25 7.47
N ALA A 53 5.54 15.69 6.44
CA ALA A 53 6.09 14.48 5.83
C ALA A 53 7.39 14.81 5.08
N THR A 54 8.35 13.91 5.19
CA THR A 54 9.65 14.02 4.54
C THR A 54 9.73 13.00 3.41
N ILE A 55 10.44 13.34 2.34
CA ILE A 55 10.65 12.42 1.21
C ILE A 55 11.31 11.11 1.70
N ALA A 56 12.28 11.22 2.63
CA ALA A 56 12.93 10.05 3.22
C ALA A 56 11.94 9.15 3.98
N GLY A 57 11.01 9.75 4.75
CA GLY A 57 9.96 8.99 5.45
C GLY A 57 9.00 8.30 4.48
N THR A 58 8.63 8.97 3.40
CA THR A 58 7.78 8.40 2.34
C THR A 58 8.44 7.21 1.65
N VAL A 59 9.71 7.33 1.26
CA VAL A 59 10.45 6.23 0.62
C VAL A 59 10.62 5.04 1.58
N CYS A 60 10.91 5.31 2.85
CA CYS A 60 11.00 4.27 3.87
C CYS A 60 9.65 3.54 4.06
N ALA A 61 8.55 4.29 4.13
CA ALA A 61 7.21 3.73 4.24
C ALA A 61 6.84 2.88 3.01
N ASP A 62 7.17 3.34 1.80
CA ASP A 62 6.96 2.60 0.56
C ASP A 62 7.68 1.25 0.54
N ALA A 63 8.96 1.25 0.92
CA ALA A 63 9.76 0.03 1.00
C ALA A 63 9.19 -0.95 2.04
N ILE A 64 8.79 -0.46 3.22
CA ILE A 64 8.18 -1.29 4.26
C ILE A 64 6.86 -1.88 3.77
N LEU A 65 5.99 -1.09 3.14
CA LEU A 65 4.73 -1.56 2.56
C LEU A 65 4.95 -2.62 1.48
N GLY A 66 5.90 -2.40 0.58
CA GLY A 66 6.27 -3.37 -0.45
C GLY A 66 6.75 -4.70 0.13
N ILE A 67 7.61 -4.67 1.14
CA ILE A 67 8.11 -5.88 1.83
C ILE A 67 6.95 -6.63 2.50
N TRP A 68 6.08 -5.94 3.22
CA TRP A 68 4.92 -6.56 3.87
C TRP A 68 3.92 -7.13 2.86
N ALA A 69 3.63 -6.40 1.78
CA ALA A 69 2.77 -6.84 0.69
C ALA A 69 3.33 -8.09 0.01
N PHE A 70 4.64 -8.14 -0.22
CA PHE A 70 5.32 -9.32 -0.76
C PHE A 70 5.09 -10.55 0.12
N PHE A 71 5.35 -10.43 1.43
CA PHE A 71 5.19 -11.55 2.36
C PHE A 71 3.72 -11.99 2.47
N ALA A 72 2.78 -11.05 2.60
CA ALA A 72 1.36 -11.34 2.68
C ALA A 72 0.87 -12.08 1.42
N ALA A 73 1.15 -11.53 0.23
CA ALA A 73 0.70 -12.13 -1.02
C ALA A 73 1.37 -13.49 -1.30
N THR A 74 2.66 -13.64 -0.98
CA THR A 74 3.35 -14.94 -1.10
C THR A 74 2.73 -15.97 -0.16
N PHE A 75 2.46 -15.58 1.09
CA PHE A 75 1.85 -16.46 2.09
C PHE A 75 0.45 -16.90 1.67
N PHE A 76 -0.42 -15.97 1.26
CA PHE A 76 -1.78 -16.32 0.83
C PHE A 76 -1.79 -17.12 -0.49
N ALA A 77 -0.89 -16.86 -1.42
CA ALA A 77 -0.76 -17.66 -2.64
C ALA A 77 -0.28 -19.09 -2.35
N TRP A 78 0.64 -19.25 -1.40
CA TRP A 78 1.08 -20.56 -0.91
C TRP A 78 -0.05 -21.29 -0.18
N LEU A 79 -0.76 -20.61 0.71
CA LEU A 79 -1.92 -21.16 1.42
C LEU A 79 -2.98 -21.63 0.42
N ASN A 80 -3.33 -20.80 -0.55
CA ASN A 80 -4.29 -21.17 -1.58
C ASN A 80 -3.84 -22.39 -2.39
N ALA A 81 -2.55 -22.49 -2.73
CA ALA A 81 -2.01 -23.66 -3.42
C ALA A 81 -2.07 -24.94 -2.56
N ARG A 82 -2.01 -24.82 -1.22
CA ARG A 82 -2.07 -25.97 -0.30
C ARG A 82 -3.49 -26.45 -0.03
N PHE A 83 -4.46 -25.53 0.00
CA PHE A 83 -5.86 -25.81 0.37
C PHE A 83 -6.84 -25.81 -0.81
N SER A 84 -6.43 -25.41 -2.01
CA SER A 84 -7.26 -25.59 -3.20
C SER A 84 -7.35 -27.09 -3.53
N PRO A 85 -8.55 -27.69 -3.56
CA PRO A 85 -8.71 -29.07 -4.00
C PRO A 85 -8.17 -29.19 -5.43
N ALA A 86 -7.45 -30.27 -5.71
CA ALA A 86 -7.10 -30.64 -7.08
C ALA A 86 -8.41 -30.89 -7.84
N SER A 87 -8.86 -29.90 -8.61
CA SER A 87 -9.92 -30.07 -9.61
C SER A 87 -9.39 -30.81 -10.81
#